data_AF-A0A435TMG5-F1
#
_entry.id   AF-A0A435TMG5-F1
#
_cell.length_a   1.000
_cell.length_b   1.000
_cell.length_c   1.000
_cell.angle_alpha   90.00
_cell.angle_beta   90.00
_cell.angle_gamma   90.00
#
_symmetry.space_group_name_H-M   'P 1'
#
loop_
_entity.id
_entity.type
_entity.pdbx_description
1 polymer ?
#
loop_
_entity_poly.entity_id
_entity_poly.type
_entity_poly.pdbx_seq_one_letter_code
_entity_poly.pdbx_strand_id
1 'polypeptide(L)'
;MRHFLLGLTVCLYCTTLLRAEAWQPFGVRQLGFTFDIPPGFVLTQHSDQGAAFLGPREASLVVWGGRLGKASFRAEIEHRMIEDK
;
A
#
# COMPACT_ATOMS: atom_id res chain seq x y z
N MET A 1 -22.54 40.02 -9.49
CA MET A 1 -21.45 39.77 -8.52
C MET A 1 -21.75 38.63 -7.54
N ARG A 2 -22.92 38.60 -6.87
CA ARG A 2 -23.29 37.50 -5.93
C ARG A 2 -23.24 36.09 -6.53
N HIS A 3 -23.73 35.91 -7.76
CA HIS A 3 -23.72 34.61 -8.44
C HIS A 3 -22.33 34.15 -8.87
N PHE A 4 -21.44 35.10 -9.16
CA PHE A 4 -20.05 34.82 -9.52
C PHE A 4 -19.24 34.37 -8.30
N LEU A 5 -19.44 35.04 -7.16
CA LEU A 5 -18.86 34.64 -5.88
C LEU A 5 -19.33 33.25 -5.47
N LEU A 6 -20.63 32.96 -5.57
CA LEU A 6 -21.18 31.62 -5.28
C LEU A 6 -20.59 30.53 -6.19
N GLY A 7 -20.46 30.79 -7.49
CA GLY A 7 -19.82 29.86 -8.42
C GLY A 7 -18.35 29.59 -8.08
N LEU A 8 -17.61 30.64 -7.72
CA LEU A 8 -16.21 30.52 -7.31
C LEU A 8 -16.07 29.67 -6.03
N THR A 9 -16.91 29.90 -5.02
CA THR A 9 -16.87 29.13 -3.77
C THR A 9 -17.18 27.65 -4.00
N VAL A 10 -18.15 27.34 -4.87
CA VAL A 10 -18.49 25.96 -5.24
C VAL A 10 -17.34 25.29 -5.99
N CYS A 11 -16.72 25.97 -6.96
CA CYS A 11 -15.57 25.42 -7.69
C CYS A 11 -14.39 25.12 -6.75
N LEU A 12 -14.07 26.02 -5.81
CA LEU A 12 -12.99 25.80 -4.84
C LEU A 12 -13.29 24.62 -3.90
N TYR A 13 -14.53 24.47 -3.42
CA TYR A 13 -14.95 23.32 -2.60
C TYR A 13 -14.89 21.98 -3.36
N CYS A 14 -15.21 21.96 -4.66
CA CYS A 14 -15.08 20.75 -5.46
C CYS A 14 -13.62 20.29 -5.60
N THR A 15 -12.67 21.22 -5.70
CA THR A 15 -11.24 20.85 -5.86
C THR A 15 -10.62 20.21 -4.62
N THR A 16 -11.12 20.49 -3.42
CA THR A 16 -10.59 19.89 -2.18
C THR A 16 -11.09 18.47 -1.95
N LEU A 17 -12.29 18.13 -2.44
CA LEU A 17 -12.89 16.81 -2.28
C LEU A 17 -12.35 15.76 -3.27
N LEU A 18 -11.68 16.19 -4.35
CA LEU A 18 -11.17 15.34 -5.42
C LEU A 18 -9.68 15.00 -5.30
N ARG A 19 -9.05 15.30 -4.16
CA ARG A 19 -7.64 14.95 -3.98
C ARG A 19 -7.52 13.44 -3.76
N ALA A 20 -7.27 12.70 -4.84
CA ALA A 20 -6.81 11.31 -4.74
C ALA A 20 -5.54 11.30 -3.88
N GLU A 21 -5.58 10.57 -2.78
CA GLU A 21 -4.43 10.42 -1.91
C GLU A 21 -3.34 9.65 -2.67
N ALA A 22 -2.09 10.11 -2.58
CA ALA A 22 -1.02 9.59 -3.39
C ALA A 22 -0.62 8.19 -2.91
N TRP A 23 -0.52 7.25 -3.84
CA TRP A 23 0.05 5.94 -3.57
C TRP A 23 1.54 6.10 -3.31
N GLN A 24 2.07 5.34 -2.34
CA GLN A 24 3.46 5.46 -1.93
C GLN A 24 4.27 4.27 -2.46
N PRO A 25 5.37 4.49 -3.19
CA PRO A 25 6.18 3.37 -3.66
C PRO A 25 6.93 2.72 -2.49
N PHE A 26 6.94 1.39 -2.46
CA PHE A 26 7.79 0.60 -1.57
C PHE A 26 8.49 -0.50 -2.35
N GLY A 27 9.72 -0.84 -1.97
CA GLY A 27 10.42 -1.96 -2.57
C GLY A 27 11.75 -2.26 -1.91
N VAL A 28 12.16 -3.52 -2.00
CA VAL A 28 13.46 -3.97 -1.50
C VAL A 28 14.38 -4.16 -2.71
N ARG A 29 15.30 -3.20 -2.91
CA ARG A 29 16.21 -3.18 -4.07
C ARG A 29 17.00 -4.48 -4.21
N GLN A 30 17.47 -5.05 -3.11
CA GLN A 30 18.26 -6.29 -3.09
C GLN A 30 17.49 -7.51 -3.60
N LEU A 31 16.16 -7.46 -3.54
CA LEU A 31 15.25 -8.52 -3.99
C LEU A 31 14.57 -8.18 -5.31
N GLY A 32 14.87 -7.01 -5.89
CA GLY A 32 14.46 -6.63 -7.24
C GLY A 32 12.96 -6.37 -7.42
N PHE A 33 12.22 -6.08 -6.34
CA PHE A 33 10.79 -5.77 -6.43
C PHE A 33 10.47 -4.37 -5.92
N THR A 34 9.42 -3.79 -6.52
CA THR A 34 8.77 -2.54 -6.10
C THR A 34 7.27 -2.67 -6.31
N PHE A 35 6.47 -2.10 -5.43
CA PHE A 35 5.02 -2.02 -5.56
C PHE A 35 4.50 -0.75 -4.87
N ASP A 36 3.28 -0.34 -5.23
CA ASP A 36 2.67 0.86 -4.67
C ASP A 36 1.77 0.51 -3.47
N ILE A 37 2.00 1.19 -2.34
CA ILE A 37 1.21 1.11 -1.12
C ILE A 37 -0.06 1.95 -1.30
N PRO A 38 -1.25 1.37 -1.12
CA PRO A 38 -2.50 2.12 -1.16
C PRO A 38 -2.54 3.17 -0.05
N PRO A 39 -3.24 4.29 -0.26
CA PRO A 39 -3.42 5.29 0.77
C PRO A 39 -4.09 4.75 2.04
N GLY A 40 -3.78 5.34 3.19
CA GLY A 40 -4.29 4.93 4.49
C GLY A 40 -3.57 3.73 5.13
N PHE A 41 -2.62 3.08 4.44
CA PHE A 41 -1.74 2.07 5.03
C PHE A 41 -0.49 2.72 5.64
N VAL A 42 -0.16 2.32 6.87
CA VAL A 42 0.97 2.86 7.65
C VAL A 42 1.95 1.74 7.95
N LEU A 43 3.25 1.99 7.75
CA LEU A 43 4.32 1.04 8.05
C LEU A 43 4.35 0.70 9.54
N THR A 44 4.22 -0.59 9.87
CA THR A 44 4.27 -1.09 11.26
C THR A 44 5.48 -1.97 11.52
N GLN A 45 5.97 -2.68 10.50
CA GLN A 45 7.18 -3.49 10.59
C GLN A 45 8.01 -3.36 9.31
N HIS A 46 9.34 -3.45 9.45
CA HIS A 46 10.28 -3.32 8.33
C HIS A 46 11.50 -4.22 8.56
N SER A 47 11.97 -4.86 7.50
CA SER A 47 13.20 -5.66 7.46
C SER A 47 13.93 -5.45 6.13
N ASP A 48 15.11 -6.05 6.02
CA ASP A 48 15.87 -6.16 4.77
C ASP A 48 15.18 -7.06 3.73
N GLN A 49 14.19 -7.86 4.14
CA GLN A 49 13.44 -8.75 3.27
C GLN A 49 12.03 -8.25 2.96
N GLY A 50 11.49 -7.28 3.68
CA GLY A 50 10.09 -6.87 3.51
C GLY A 50 9.57 -5.85 4.51
N ALA A 51 8.26 -5.67 4.52
CA ALA A 51 7.55 -4.78 5.43
C ALA A 51 6.10 -5.21 5.66
N ALA A 52 5.54 -4.78 6.78
CA ALA A 52 4.12 -4.87 7.10
C ALA A 52 3.53 -3.48 7.26
N PHE A 53 2.31 -3.31 6.77
CA PHE A 53 1.54 -2.08 6.84
C PHE A 53 0.15 -2.37 7.40
N LEU A 54 -0.30 -1.53 8.32
CA LEU A 54 -1.67 -1.57 8.85
C LEU A 54 -2.50 -0.48 8.19
N GLY A 55 -3.64 -0.89 7.65
CA GLY A 55 -4.59 -0.02 6.97
C GLY A 55 -5.92 0.12 7.72
N PRO A 56 -6.89 0.80 7.10
CA PRO A 56 -8.21 1.02 7.67
C PRO A 56 -8.92 -0.30 7.98
N ARG A 57 -9.71 -0.32 9.07
CA ARG A 57 -10.46 -1.51 9.53
C ARG A 57 -9.56 -2.72 9.84
N GLU A 58 -8.39 -2.45 10.42
CA GLU A 58 -7.41 -3.47 10.82
C GLU A 58 -6.91 -4.33 9.65
N ALA A 59 -7.03 -3.85 8.42
CA ALA A 59 -6.52 -4.54 7.24
C ALA A 59 -4.99 -4.58 7.29
N SER A 60 -4.41 -5.77 7.10
CA SER A 60 -2.95 -5.93 7.06
C SER A 60 -2.47 -6.13 5.62
N LEU A 61 -1.44 -5.39 5.24
CA LEU A 61 -0.70 -5.59 4.00
C LEU A 61 0.73 -5.96 4.37
N VAL A 62 1.11 -7.20 4.08
CA VAL A 62 2.46 -7.72 4.37
C VAL A 62 3.11 -8.09 3.05
N VAL A 63 4.31 -7.57 2.81
CA VAL A 63 5.10 -7.91 1.63
C VAL A 63 6.49 -8.32 2.05
N TRP A 64 6.89 -9.50 1.60
CA TRP A 64 8.22 -10.04 1.77
C TRP A 64 8.74 -10.53 0.43
N GLY A 65 10.00 -10.25 0.16
CA GLY A 65 10.75 -10.93 -0.88
C GLY A 65 11.36 -12.20 -0.31
N GLY A 66 11.37 -13.25 -1.11
CA GLY A 66 12.10 -14.48 -0.83
C GLY A 66 12.67 -15.00 -2.14
N ARG A 67 13.82 -15.69 -2.06
CA ARG A 67 14.27 -16.48 -3.21
C ARG A 67 13.41 -17.74 -3.25
N LEU A 68 12.48 -17.78 -4.20
CA LEU A 68 11.74 -18.99 -4.48
C LEU A 68 12.73 -20.07 -4.92
N GLY A 69 12.71 -21.23 -4.24
CA GLY A 69 13.53 -22.37 -4.63
C GLY A 69 13.07 -22.99 -5.96
N LYS A 70 13.64 -24.12 -6.37
CA LYS A 70 13.12 -24.89 -7.52
C LYS A 70 11.76 -25.57 -7.26
N ALA A 71 11.22 -25.45 -6.05
CA ALA A 71 9.91 -25.97 -5.70
C ALA A 71 8.80 -25.13 -6.34
N SER A 72 7.60 -25.71 -6.51
CA SER A 72 6.46 -24.95 -7.04
C SER A 72 6.10 -23.82 -6.08
N PHE A 73 5.83 -22.62 -6.62
CA PHE A 73 5.41 -21.43 -5.85
C PHE A 73 4.34 -21.74 -4.80
N ARG A 74 3.34 -22.56 -5.18
CA ARG A 74 2.26 -23.02 -4.30
C ARG A 74 2.79 -23.71 -3.04
N ALA A 75 3.71 -24.67 -3.19
CA ALA A 75 4.23 -25.44 -2.06
C ALA A 75 5.04 -24.56 -1.09
N GLU A 76 5.77 -23.57 -1.62
CA GLU A 76 6.54 -22.64 -0.78
C GLU A 76 5.64 -21.66 -0.01
N ILE A 77 4.56 -21.17 -0.62
CA ILE A 77 3.58 -20.32 0.06
C ILE A 77 2.79 -21.11 1.12
N GLU A 78 2.33 -22.32 0.79
CA GLU A 78 1.60 -23.17 1.74
C GLU A 78 2.45 -23.49 2.98
N HIS A 79 3.74 -23.79 2.81
CA HIS A 79 4.63 -24.06 3.93
C HIS A 79 4.79 -22.84 4.86
N ARG A 80 5.00 -21.65 4.29
CA ARG A 80 5.18 -20.41 5.07
C ARG A 80 3.89 -19.96 5.77
N MET A 81 2.72 -20.23 5.20
CA MET A 81 1.44 -19.95 5.86
C MET A 81 1.15 -20.86 7.06
N ILE A 82 1.76 -22.05 7.11
CA ILE A 82 1.58 -23.01 8.20
C ILE A 82 2.50 -22.70 9.39
N GLU A 83 3.71 -22.18 9.14
CA GLU A 83 4.66 -21.80 10.20
C GLU A 83 4.23 -20.57 11.02
N ASP A 84 3.29 -19.77 10.52
CA ASP A 84 2.80 -18.54 11.16
C ASP A 84 1.59 -18.79 12.10
N LYS A 85 1.44 -20.01 12.63
CA LYS A 85 0.35 -20.43 13.53
C LYS A 85 0.87 -21.12 14.79
#